data_AF-W4GCM1-F1
#
_entry.id   AF-W4GCM1-F1
#
_cell.length_a   1.000
_cell.length_b   1.000
_cell.length_c   1.000
_cell.angle_alpha   90.00
_cell.angle_beta   90.00
_cell.angle_gamma   90.00
#
_symmetry.space_group_name_H-M   'P 1'
#
loop_
_entity.id
_entity.type
_entity.pdbx_description
1 polymer ?
#
loop_
_entity_poly.entity_id
_entity_poly.type
_entity_poly.pdbx_seq_one_letter_code
_entity_poly.pdbx_strand_id
1 'polypeptide(L)'
;MRVTVAVLTLAIAACAEVCARYVDPEKCTAILVGAKASATGSPMTTQTNDCGDCDFRLVKVPAKDHAPGSRRPVILVGQPYPRYVGEDRGPVYTKANLDKSLFTWTDTPAIGSIPQVNHTFGYVEGVYGIMNEHQLGIGESTCTSKLWTKPVSQGGKALLDITELSRIALERSKTAREAIVLMGGLAEQYGYYGAAWDTPEIAMDEAGEALTVTDPKEGWMFHILPDDSGTSAVWVAQRVPDDHIAAIGNQFVIHHINITDTANFLASANVYDVAKRNGFWDEDTEFDFTAAYAPKQPNQYSMTRRVWRVLSLANSTIGLNPFTDAFATDYPFSVQPDAPLTPADLMRFQRDHYEGTPFDLTQGLAAGPYGDPNRYSPGQVAPGGSFERSISVYKATYSYVTTAHPTNENKAVLWFGPYAPSHTTYFPIYPKVSAIPDVASRGSLHAFDMSKAFWLNALIGNYASRYYKFTQPVIVAAQLRLEAKALAVQAAIHDKALAIFQSQGDDALVTYLTNVCASFAADAHSGFSAVFASLVTHFHDGYIMSNLTSSTIGVQAMGYPLWWLQAVGYYNSSTSPASGSSTVLATVGYVVLVFLALGLGFAVGQHSIRLKGYAFIK
;
A
#
# COMPACT_ATOMS: atom_id res chain seq x y z
N MET A 1 2.04 15.45 56.11
CA MET A 1 1.27 14.91 54.95
C MET A 1 1.22 15.91 53.77
N ARG A 2 2.34 16.59 53.45
CA ARG A 2 2.46 17.52 52.31
C ARG A 2 3.81 17.40 51.57
N VAL A 3 4.63 16.41 51.92
CA VAL A 3 5.94 16.15 51.29
C VAL A 3 5.93 14.87 50.44
N THR A 4 4.98 13.95 50.69
CA THR A 4 4.86 12.69 49.94
C THR A 4 4.12 12.83 48.60
N VAL A 5 3.35 13.91 48.40
CA VAL A 5 2.60 14.14 47.15
C VAL A 5 3.48 14.78 46.07
N ALA A 6 4.48 15.60 46.45
CA ALA A 6 5.35 16.26 45.48
C ALA A 6 6.39 15.31 44.84
N VAL A 7 6.79 14.24 45.54
CA VAL A 7 7.74 13.24 45.02
C VAL A 7 7.06 12.27 44.04
N LEU A 8 5.75 12.03 44.20
CA LEU A 8 5.00 11.17 43.27
C LEU A 8 4.68 11.89 41.94
N THR A 9 4.44 13.21 41.96
CA THR A 9 4.20 13.97 40.72
C THR A 9 5.47 14.23 39.91
N LEU A 10 6.64 14.36 40.55
CA LEU A 10 7.92 14.43 39.82
C LEU A 10 8.37 13.06 39.28
N ALA A 11 8.03 11.95 39.91
CA ALA A 11 8.35 10.62 39.39
C ALA A 11 7.47 10.22 38.19
N ILE A 12 6.24 10.73 38.10
CA ILE A 12 5.35 10.51 36.95
C ILE A 12 5.68 11.47 35.80
N ALA A 13 6.19 12.68 36.09
CA ALA A 13 6.64 13.61 35.05
C ALA A 13 8.03 13.26 34.47
N ALA A 14 8.92 12.63 35.26
CA ALA A 14 10.27 12.26 34.81
C ALA A 14 10.37 10.88 34.13
N CYS A 15 9.27 10.11 34.04
CA CYS A 15 9.18 8.91 33.19
C CYS A 15 8.43 9.15 31.87
N ALA A 16 8.02 10.39 31.59
CA ALA A 16 7.33 10.75 30.35
C ALA A 16 8.27 11.25 29.23
N GLU A 17 9.57 11.40 29.52
CA GLU A 17 10.59 11.71 28.52
C GLU A 17 11.44 10.45 28.26
N VAL A 18 11.51 10.05 26.99
CA VAL A 18 12.16 8.85 26.45
C VAL A 18 11.40 7.52 26.64
N CYS A 19 10.08 7.51 26.42
CA CYS A 19 9.57 6.43 25.57
C CYS A 19 9.88 6.86 24.14
N ALA A 20 11.04 6.44 23.61
CA ALA A 20 11.21 6.40 22.17
C ALA A 20 10.01 5.60 21.65
N ARG A 21 9.04 6.29 21.03
CA ARG A 21 7.99 5.63 20.28
C ARG A 21 8.74 4.88 19.19
N TYR A 22 8.88 3.57 19.35
CA TYR A 22 9.27 2.73 18.23
C TYR A 22 8.12 2.83 17.23
N VAL A 23 8.22 3.79 16.31
CA VAL A 23 7.39 3.85 15.11
C VAL A 23 8.01 2.82 14.20
N ASP A 24 7.29 1.72 14.01
CA ASP A 24 7.70 0.66 13.12
C ASP A 24 7.76 1.23 11.69
N PRO A 25 8.93 1.19 11.03
CA PRO A 25 9.22 2.01 9.86
C PRO A 25 8.13 1.91 8.80
N GLU A 26 7.72 3.08 8.32
CA GLU A 26 6.72 3.28 7.28
C GLU A 26 7.33 2.81 5.96
N LYS A 27 6.62 1.93 5.24
CA LYS A 27 7.22 1.16 4.15
C LYS A 27 6.33 1.06 2.94
N CYS A 28 6.14 2.13 2.17
CA CYS A 28 5.31 2.13 0.95
C CYS A 28 5.75 1.14 -0.14
N THR A 29 4.83 0.73 -1.03
CA THR A 29 5.16 -0.02 -2.27
C THR A 29 4.60 0.72 -3.50
N ALA A 30 5.45 0.96 -4.49
CA ALA A 30 5.04 1.54 -5.78
C ALA A 30 5.34 0.59 -6.94
N ILE A 31 4.47 0.63 -7.95
CA ILE A 31 4.52 -0.20 -9.15
C ILE A 31 4.31 0.70 -10.36
N LEU A 32 5.09 0.52 -11.40
CA LEU A 32 4.99 1.24 -12.67
C LEU A 32 4.87 0.26 -13.83
N VAL A 33 3.88 0.46 -14.70
CA VAL A 33 3.68 -0.32 -15.92
C VAL A 33 3.86 0.58 -17.13
N GLY A 34 4.66 0.17 -18.11
CA GLY A 34 4.86 0.88 -19.37
C GLY A 34 3.62 0.88 -20.27
N ALA A 35 3.61 1.75 -21.29
CA ALA A 35 2.43 1.98 -22.14
C ALA A 35 1.91 0.74 -22.90
N LYS A 36 2.81 -0.10 -23.43
CA LYS A 36 2.51 -1.33 -24.18
C LYS A 36 2.26 -2.53 -23.27
N ALA A 37 2.81 -2.51 -22.06
CA ALA A 37 2.49 -3.47 -21.00
C ALA A 37 1.14 -3.16 -20.32
N SER A 38 0.57 -1.98 -20.54
CA SER A 38 -0.72 -1.57 -20.00
C SER A 38 -1.86 -1.85 -20.98
N ALA A 39 -2.96 -2.41 -20.48
CA ALA A 39 -4.19 -2.59 -21.24
C ALA A 39 -4.87 -1.26 -21.61
N THR A 40 -4.48 -0.13 -20.99
CA THR A 40 -5.01 1.20 -21.33
C THR A 40 -4.31 1.86 -22.51
N GLY A 41 -3.16 1.31 -22.94
CA GLY A 41 -2.29 1.93 -23.95
C GLY A 41 -1.49 3.14 -23.45
N SER A 42 -1.53 3.41 -22.14
CA SER A 42 -0.73 4.43 -21.46
C SER A 42 -0.13 3.87 -20.18
N PRO A 43 1.03 4.40 -19.73
CA PRO A 43 1.63 4.01 -18.46
C PRO A 43 0.68 4.15 -17.27
N MET A 44 0.87 3.29 -16.26
CA MET A 44 0.12 3.30 -15.00
C MET A 44 1.10 3.33 -13.83
N THR A 45 0.75 4.05 -12.77
CA THR A 45 1.52 4.05 -11.52
C THR A 45 0.62 3.76 -10.31
N THR A 46 1.22 3.32 -9.21
CA THR A 46 0.53 2.98 -7.97
C THR A 46 1.35 3.41 -6.74
N GLN A 47 0.68 3.47 -5.59
CA GLN A 47 1.31 3.60 -4.28
C GLN A 47 0.43 2.93 -3.23
N THR A 48 1.04 2.23 -2.27
CA THR A 48 0.47 2.03 -0.92
C THR A 48 1.10 3.02 0.03
N ASN A 49 0.31 3.97 0.55
CA ASN A 49 0.82 4.93 1.53
C ASN A 49 0.75 4.29 2.92
N ASP A 50 1.84 3.66 3.34
CA ASP A 50 1.87 2.81 4.53
C ASP A 50 2.34 3.56 5.76
N CYS A 51 1.40 4.29 6.38
CA CYS A 51 1.66 5.20 7.49
C CYS A 51 0.51 5.19 8.51
N GLY A 52 0.86 4.96 9.77
CA GLY A 52 -0.11 4.65 10.84
C GLY A 52 -0.92 5.85 11.32
N ASP A 53 -0.38 7.06 11.16
CA ASP A 53 -0.99 8.31 11.62
C ASP A 53 -1.10 9.38 10.52
N CYS A 54 -0.81 9.02 9.27
CA CYS A 54 -0.92 9.91 8.13
C CYS A 54 -2.35 10.38 7.89
N ASP A 55 -2.45 11.62 7.46
CA ASP A 55 -3.71 12.20 7.02
C ASP A 55 -4.29 11.37 5.85
N PHE A 56 -5.43 10.73 6.06
CA PHE A 56 -6.05 9.84 5.07
C PHE A 56 -6.87 10.56 4.00
N ARG A 57 -7.08 11.87 4.16
CA ARG A 57 -7.97 12.63 3.28
C ARG A 57 -7.38 12.71 1.88
N LEU A 58 -8.20 12.53 0.85
CA LEU A 58 -7.86 12.84 -0.53
C LEU A 58 -8.33 14.26 -0.87
N VAL A 59 -7.49 15.07 -1.51
CA VAL A 59 -7.75 16.51 -1.70
C VAL A 59 -7.60 16.92 -3.16
N LYS A 60 -8.55 17.74 -3.64
CA LYS A 60 -8.43 18.47 -4.90
C LYS A 60 -7.85 19.85 -4.61
N VAL A 61 -6.68 20.13 -5.19
CA VAL A 61 -6.10 21.46 -5.29
C VAL A 61 -6.55 22.06 -6.63
N PRO A 62 -7.24 23.22 -6.64
CA PRO A 62 -7.70 23.84 -7.89
C PRO A 62 -6.55 24.50 -8.64
N ALA A 63 -6.68 24.61 -9.96
CA ALA A 63 -5.83 25.48 -10.77
C ALA A 63 -5.95 26.93 -10.28
N LYS A 64 -4.85 27.68 -10.33
CA LYS A 64 -4.82 29.05 -9.79
C LYS A 64 -3.91 29.96 -10.60
N ASP A 65 -4.43 31.15 -10.88
CA ASP A 65 -3.64 32.27 -11.40
C ASP A 65 -2.98 33.04 -10.26
N HIS A 66 -1.75 33.48 -10.49
CA HIS A 66 -0.93 34.21 -9.54
C HIS A 66 -0.41 35.51 -10.16
N ALA A 67 -0.30 36.54 -9.33
CA ALA A 67 0.28 37.81 -9.76
C ALA A 67 1.73 37.61 -10.23
N PRO A 68 2.17 38.26 -11.33
CA PRO A 68 3.55 38.21 -11.77
C PRO A 68 4.53 38.59 -10.67
N GLY A 69 5.61 37.82 -10.51
CA GLY A 69 6.64 38.05 -9.49
C GLY A 69 6.25 37.61 -8.06
N SER A 70 5.09 37.00 -7.87
CA SER A 70 4.70 36.42 -6.58
C SER A 70 5.59 35.24 -6.16
N ARG A 71 5.43 34.82 -4.91
CA ARG A 71 6.23 33.78 -4.27
C ARG A 71 5.31 32.62 -3.86
N ARG A 72 5.75 31.38 -4.09
CA ARG A 72 5.07 30.17 -3.62
C ARG A 72 5.63 29.84 -2.22
N PRO A 73 4.82 29.80 -1.16
CA PRO A 73 5.29 29.33 0.13
C PRO A 73 5.74 27.86 0.04
N VAL A 74 6.76 27.50 0.80
CA VAL A 74 7.20 26.12 0.97
C VAL A 74 6.87 25.70 2.39
N ILE A 75 6.14 24.60 2.52
CA ILE A 75 5.68 24.07 3.80
C ILE A 75 6.63 22.96 4.23
N LEU A 76 6.95 22.89 5.53
CA LEU A 76 7.70 21.77 6.09
C LEU A 76 6.94 20.47 5.84
N VAL A 77 7.64 19.38 5.55
CA VAL A 77 7.02 18.05 5.45
C VAL A 77 6.13 17.80 6.67
N GLY A 78 4.91 17.38 6.38
CA GLY A 78 3.90 17.01 7.35
C GLY A 78 3.09 15.89 6.74
N GLN A 79 3.09 14.73 7.37
CA GLN A 79 2.33 13.57 6.95
C GLN A 79 1.16 13.28 7.90
N PRO A 80 1.30 13.44 9.24
CA PRO A 80 0.22 13.18 10.18
C PRO A 80 -1.00 14.09 10.03
N TYR A 81 -2.16 13.67 10.54
CA TYR A 81 -3.38 14.49 10.51
C TYR A 81 -3.33 15.69 11.50
N PRO A 82 -3.76 16.90 11.07
CA PRO A 82 -3.92 17.33 9.69
C PRO A 82 -2.55 17.68 9.09
N ARG A 83 -2.27 17.21 7.87
CA ARG A 83 -0.95 17.41 7.25
C ARG A 83 -0.68 18.85 6.81
N TYR A 84 -1.76 19.64 6.64
CA TYR A 84 -1.70 21.06 6.33
C TYR A 84 -2.96 21.74 6.86
N VAL A 85 -2.81 23.00 7.28
CA VAL A 85 -3.90 23.89 7.67
C VAL A 85 -3.70 25.22 6.97
N GLY A 86 -4.65 25.60 6.13
CA GLY A 86 -4.57 26.85 5.37
C GLY A 86 -5.50 26.84 4.15
N GLU A 87 -5.37 27.89 3.33
CA GLU A 87 -6.25 28.13 2.17
C GLU A 87 -5.57 27.86 0.82
N ASP A 88 -4.25 27.72 0.79
CA ASP A 88 -3.50 27.61 -0.47
C ASP A 88 -3.72 26.29 -1.21
N ARG A 89 -4.15 25.23 -0.51
CA ARG A 89 -4.31 23.87 -1.05
C ARG A 89 -5.77 23.41 -1.16
N GLY A 90 -6.67 24.38 -1.29
CA GLY A 90 -8.10 24.12 -1.44
C GLY A 90 -8.86 23.95 -0.14
N PRO A 91 -10.20 23.82 -0.22
CA PRO A 91 -11.09 23.97 0.92
C PRO A 91 -10.96 22.85 1.96
N VAL A 92 -10.31 21.72 1.64
CA VAL A 92 -10.20 20.59 2.57
C VAL A 92 -9.38 20.92 3.81
N TYR A 93 -8.35 21.76 3.67
CA TYR A 93 -7.43 22.09 4.74
C TYR A 93 -7.82 23.33 5.55
N THR A 94 -8.94 23.97 5.22
CA THR A 94 -9.37 25.15 5.97
C THR A 94 -9.81 24.74 7.38
N LYS A 95 -9.55 25.62 8.36
CA LYS A 95 -9.95 25.44 9.76
C LYS A 95 -11.44 25.12 9.92
N ALA A 96 -12.30 25.57 8.99
CA ALA A 96 -13.73 25.27 9.00
C ALA A 96 -14.04 23.77 8.90
N ASN A 97 -13.15 23.00 8.28
CA ASN A 97 -13.34 21.59 7.95
C ASN A 97 -12.47 20.63 8.76
N LEU A 98 -11.81 21.13 9.80
CA LEU A 98 -11.03 20.33 10.75
C LEU A 98 -11.84 20.07 12.02
N ASP A 99 -11.51 18.98 12.71
CA ASP A 99 -12.13 18.63 13.99
C ASP A 99 -11.73 19.59 15.11
N LYS A 100 -12.66 20.44 15.55
CA LYS A 100 -12.41 21.46 16.57
C LYS A 100 -12.71 20.99 17.99
N SER A 101 -13.08 19.72 18.18
CA SER A 101 -13.48 19.19 19.49
C SER A 101 -12.31 19.05 20.46
N LEU A 102 -11.09 18.85 19.93
CA LEU A 102 -9.89 18.58 20.73
C LEU A 102 -8.85 19.70 20.66
N PHE A 103 -8.74 20.40 19.53
CA PHE A 103 -7.67 21.37 19.28
C PHE A 103 -8.18 22.63 18.61
N THR A 104 -7.53 23.75 18.93
CA THR A 104 -7.64 24.99 18.16
C THR A 104 -6.57 24.99 17.08
N TRP A 105 -6.94 24.60 15.85
CA TRP A 105 -6.02 24.55 14.73
C TRP A 105 -5.51 25.94 14.32
N THR A 106 -4.20 26.04 14.12
CA THR A 106 -3.50 27.20 13.58
C THR A 106 -3.03 26.91 12.16
N ASP A 107 -2.83 27.96 11.37
CA ASP A 107 -2.32 27.80 10.00
C ASP A 107 -0.89 27.24 10.03
N THR A 108 -0.58 26.35 9.10
CA THR A 108 0.74 25.73 8.99
C THR A 108 1.75 26.78 8.49
N PRO A 109 2.82 27.06 9.24
CA PRO A 109 3.81 28.05 8.84
C PRO A 109 4.63 27.57 7.64
N ALA A 110 4.97 28.50 6.75
CA ALA A 110 5.95 28.25 5.71
C ALA A 110 7.38 28.31 6.29
N ILE A 111 8.27 27.47 5.76
CA ILE A 111 9.70 27.46 6.11
C ILE A 111 10.55 28.25 5.12
N GLY A 112 9.96 28.66 4.01
CA GLY A 112 10.59 29.50 2.99
C GLY A 112 9.66 29.73 1.81
N SER A 113 10.23 30.10 0.66
CA SER A 113 9.47 30.29 -0.57
C SER A 113 10.33 30.10 -1.81
N ILE A 114 9.69 29.83 -2.95
CA ILE A 114 10.31 29.82 -4.28
C ILE A 114 9.57 30.78 -5.23
N PRO A 115 10.15 31.18 -6.38
CA PRO A 115 9.42 31.96 -7.38
C PRO A 115 8.13 31.24 -7.79
N GLN A 116 7.03 32.00 -7.85
CA GLN A 116 5.76 31.46 -8.33
C GLN A 116 5.61 31.66 -9.84
N VAL A 117 4.94 30.71 -10.48
CA VAL A 117 4.53 30.82 -11.89
C VAL A 117 3.17 31.51 -11.99
N ASN A 118 2.90 32.19 -13.10
CA ASN A 118 1.65 32.95 -13.25
C ASN A 118 0.38 32.07 -13.25
N HIS A 119 0.51 30.78 -13.61
CA HIS A 119 -0.59 29.83 -13.64
C HIS A 119 -0.12 28.48 -13.13
N THR A 120 -0.91 27.85 -12.25
CA THR A 120 -0.70 26.49 -11.75
C THR A 120 -1.87 25.60 -12.13
N PHE A 121 -1.58 24.33 -12.44
CA PHE A 121 -2.57 23.33 -12.80
C PHE A 121 -3.31 22.79 -11.58
N GLY A 122 -4.53 22.32 -11.79
CA GLY A 122 -5.29 21.61 -10.77
C GLY A 122 -4.86 20.15 -10.64
N TYR A 123 -4.78 19.64 -9.42
CA TYR A 123 -4.35 18.27 -9.15
C TYR A 123 -5.02 17.64 -7.92
N VAL A 124 -4.94 16.32 -7.85
CA VAL A 124 -5.37 15.53 -6.69
C VAL A 124 -4.13 15.11 -5.90
N GLU A 125 -4.20 15.22 -4.56
CA GLU A 125 -3.13 14.83 -3.65
C GLU A 125 -3.64 14.03 -2.44
N GLY A 126 -2.74 13.22 -1.89
CA GLY A 126 -2.80 12.66 -0.55
C GLY A 126 -1.67 13.27 0.28
N VAL A 127 -0.87 12.43 0.96
CA VAL A 127 0.40 12.84 1.56
C VAL A 127 1.35 13.41 0.50
N TYR A 128 1.39 12.79 -0.68
CA TYR A 128 2.15 13.22 -1.86
C TYR A 128 1.21 13.72 -2.96
N GLY A 129 1.76 14.45 -3.94
CA GLY A 129 1.03 14.73 -5.18
C GLY A 129 0.73 13.42 -5.92
N ILE A 130 -0.51 13.21 -6.37
CA ILE A 130 -0.94 11.96 -7.02
C ILE A 130 -1.12 12.11 -8.53
N MET A 131 -2.01 13.00 -8.98
CA MET A 131 -2.28 13.16 -10.41
C MET A 131 -2.86 14.54 -10.75
N ASN A 132 -2.38 15.18 -11.82
CA ASN A 132 -2.92 16.45 -12.30
C ASN A 132 -3.90 16.32 -13.46
N GLU A 133 -4.54 17.43 -13.82
CA GLU A 133 -5.50 17.51 -14.93
C GLU A 133 -4.91 17.27 -16.32
N HIS A 134 -3.59 17.21 -16.43
CA HIS A 134 -2.85 16.85 -17.65
C HIS A 134 -2.37 15.40 -17.65
N GLN A 135 -2.89 14.58 -16.74
CA GLN A 135 -2.63 13.14 -16.63
C GLN A 135 -1.21 12.77 -16.17
N LEU A 136 -0.42 13.72 -15.70
CA LEU A 136 0.82 13.43 -15.00
C LEU A 136 0.47 12.78 -13.67
N GLY A 137 0.85 11.52 -13.50
CA GLY A 137 0.65 10.72 -12.31
C GLY A 137 1.97 10.41 -11.60
N ILE A 138 1.96 10.36 -10.28
CA ILE A 138 3.12 10.08 -9.43
C ILE A 138 2.71 8.99 -8.43
N GLY A 139 3.56 7.99 -8.23
CA GLY A 139 3.59 7.07 -7.10
C GLY A 139 4.89 7.23 -6.32
N GLU A 140 4.96 6.72 -5.09
CA GLU A 140 6.09 6.97 -4.19
C GLU A 140 6.46 5.74 -3.35
N SER A 141 7.74 5.65 -2.98
CA SER A 141 8.25 4.82 -1.90
C SER A 141 9.54 5.38 -1.30
N THR A 142 9.49 5.65 0.00
CA THR A 142 10.62 6.08 0.83
C THR A 142 11.76 5.07 0.81
N CYS A 143 12.97 5.52 0.53
CA CYS A 143 14.15 4.66 0.44
C CYS A 143 15.22 5.11 1.43
N THR A 144 15.89 4.16 2.07
CA THR A 144 17.06 4.50 2.90
C THR A 144 18.20 5.05 2.04
N SER A 145 18.87 6.09 2.51
CA SER A 145 20.05 6.67 1.86
C SER A 145 21.24 6.84 2.82
N LYS A 146 22.45 6.94 2.26
CA LYS A 146 23.68 7.17 3.03
C LYS A 146 23.86 8.63 3.48
N LEU A 147 23.17 9.56 2.82
CA LEU A 147 23.29 11.00 3.06
C LEU A 147 21.95 11.56 3.49
N TRP A 148 21.97 12.40 4.51
CA TRP A 148 20.79 13.08 5.03
C TRP A 148 21.13 14.52 5.39
N THR A 149 20.13 15.39 5.46
CA THR A 149 20.31 16.77 5.93
C THR A 149 19.04 17.26 6.62
N LYS A 150 19.16 18.39 7.31
CA LYS A 150 18.05 19.05 8.00
C LYS A 150 17.38 20.09 7.09
N PRO A 151 16.07 20.32 7.27
CA PRO A 151 15.41 21.46 6.66
C PRO A 151 15.87 22.79 7.28
N VAL A 152 15.70 23.89 6.54
CA VAL A 152 16.07 25.26 6.98
C VAL A 152 15.45 25.67 8.31
N SER A 153 14.22 25.24 8.60
CA SER A 153 13.52 25.56 9.85
C SER A 153 14.05 24.78 11.05
N GLN A 154 14.88 23.75 10.84
CA GLN A 154 15.44 22.87 11.86
C GLN A 154 16.97 22.99 11.95
N GLY A 155 17.51 24.13 11.50
CA GLY A 155 18.94 24.45 11.56
C GLY A 155 19.77 23.88 10.41
N GLY A 156 19.14 23.29 9.39
CA GLY A 156 19.80 22.90 8.15
C GLY A 156 19.75 23.98 7.07
N LYS A 157 19.93 23.58 5.81
CA LYS A 157 19.98 24.49 4.66
C LYS A 157 19.07 24.09 3.50
N ALA A 158 18.53 22.89 3.51
CA ALA A 158 17.63 22.39 2.47
C ALA A 158 16.20 22.92 2.68
N LEU A 159 15.54 23.28 1.58
CA LEU A 159 14.21 23.87 1.60
C LEU A 159 13.11 22.88 1.20
N LEU A 160 13.41 21.89 0.36
CA LEU A 160 12.39 21.06 -0.29
C LEU A 160 12.51 19.58 0.12
N ASP A 161 11.39 18.94 0.38
CA ASP A 161 11.26 17.48 0.48
C ASP A 161 10.43 16.95 -0.70
N ILE A 162 10.30 15.63 -0.81
CA ILE A 162 9.60 15.00 -1.92
C ILE A 162 8.10 15.32 -1.97
N THR A 163 7.45 15.57 -0.83
CA THR A 163 6.03 15.92 -0.79
C THR A 163 5.82 17.30 -1.43
N GLU A 164 6.70 18.26 -1.17
CA GLU A 164 6.66 19.57 -1.84
C GLU A 164 7.08 19.49 -3.30
N LEU A 165 8.12 18.73 -3.63
CA LEU A 165 8.58 18.56 -5.02
C LEU A 165 7.50 17.93 -5.91
N SER A 166 6.83 16.86 -5.43
CA SER A 166 5.74 16.22 -6.18
C SER A 166 4.55 17.16 -6.39
N ARG A 167 4.18 17.98 -5.39
CA ARG A 167 3.16 19.03 -5.54
C ARG A 167 3.56 20.07 -6.59
N ILE A 168 4.79 20.59 -6.52
CA ILE A 168 5.30 21.58 -7.48
C ILE A 168 5.35 21.00 -8.89
N ALA A 169 5.72 19.73 -9.04
CA ALA A 169 5.68 19.03 -10.32
C ALA A 169 4.27 19.01 -10.91
N LEU A 170 3.27 18.61 -10.12
CA LEU A 170 1.88 18.58 -10.57
C LEU A 170 1.29 19.96 -10.85
N GLU A 171 1.72 21.00 -10.11
CA GLU A 171 1.34 22.39 -10.34
C GLU A 171 1.87 22.94 -11.67
N ARG A 172 3.01 22.45 -12.17
CA ARG A 172 3.79 23.16 -13.21
C ARG A 172 4.16 22.33 -14.43
N SER A 173 3.92 21.02 -14.42
CA SER A 173 4.36 20.10 -15.48
C SER A 173 3.21 19.32 -16.09
N LYS A 174 3.35 18.92 -17.36
CA LYS A 174 2.39 18.08 -18.09
C LYS A 174 2.92 16.70 -18.45
N THR A 175 4.24 16.53 -18.43
CA THR A 175 4.90 15.28 -18.82
C THR A 175 5.79 14.76 -17.69
N ALA A 176 6.03 13.44 -17.67
CA ALA A 176 6.85 12.78 -16.67
C ALA A 176 8.29 13.29 -16.70
N ARG A 177 8.84 13.47 -17.90
CA ARG A 177 10.19 14.01 -18.11
C ARG A 177 10.32 15.45 -17.61
N GLU A 178 9.36 16.31 -17.92
CA GLU A 178 9.33 17.70 -17.44
C GLU A 178 9.26 17.75 -15.90
N ALA A 179 8.42 16.91 -15.30
CA ALA A 179 8.30 16.81 -13.85
C ALA A 179 9.61 16.40 -13.18
N ILE A 180 10.31 15.40 -13.71
CA ILE A 180 11.60 14.93 -13.18
C ILE A 180 12.66 16.04 -13.25
N VAL A 181 12.80 16.70 -14.40
CA VAL A 181 13.76 17.78 -14.58
C VAL A 181 13.43 18.96 -13.64
N LEU A 182 12.16 19.29 -13.48
CA LEU A 182 11.73 20.34 -12.56
C LEU A 182 12.03 19.97 -11.10
N MET A 183 11.67 18.77 -10.66
CA MET A 183 11.92 18.32 -9.28
C MET A 183 13.43 18.28 -8.98
N GLY A 184 14.21 17.65 -9.86
CA GLY A 184 15.66 17.56 -9.74
C GLY A 184 16.33 18.93 -9.71
N GLY A 185 15.99 19.83 -10.64
CA GLY A 185 16.56 21.17 -10.70
C GLY A 185 16.21 22.04 -9.49
N LEU A 186 14.98 21.93 -8.97
CA LEU A 186 14.58 22.62 -7.74
C LEU A 186 15.32 22.08 -6.52
N ALA A 187 15.48 20.76 -6.43
CA ALA A 187 16.24 20.11 -5.36
C ALA A 187 17.73 20.48 -5.40
N GLU A 188 18.32 20.56 -6.60
CA GLU A 188 19.70 21.02 -6.79
C GLU A 188 19.89 22.48 -6.37
N GLN A 189 18.89 23.34 -6.65
CA GLN A 189 18.94 24.78 -6.39
C GLN A 189 18.64 25.18 -4.95
N TYR A 190 17.65 24.51 -4.32
CA TYR A 190 17.11 24.90 -3.01
C TYR A 190 17.42 23.89 -1.91
N GLY A 191 18.13 22.81 -2.23
CA GLY A 191 18.48 21.72 -1.33
C GLY A 191 17.31 20.79 -1.04
N TYR A 192 17.64 19.53 -0.80
CA TYR A 192 16.69 18.46 -0.53
C TYR A 192 16.87 17.85 0.86
N TYR A 193 15.78 17.56 1.57
CA TYR A 193 15.78 16.88 2.87
C TYR A 193 14.73 15.75 2.93
N GLY A 194 14.94 14.81 3.85
CA GLY A 194 14.05 13.66 4.08
C GLY A 194 12.88 13.93 5.02
N ALA A 195 12.02 12.93 5.22
CA ALA A 195 10.85 13.04 6.10
C ALA A 195 11.20 13.05 7.60
N ALA A 196 12.42 12.65 7.98
CA ALA A 196 12.91 12.67 9.36
C ALA A 196 14.35 13.19 9.49
N TRP A 197 14.68 13.73 10.67
CA TRP A 197 15.97 14.40 10.90
C TRP A 197 16.44 14.45 12.37
N ASP A 198 15.79 13.71 13.27
CA ASP A 198 16.07 13.80 14.70
C ASP A 198 17.39 13.14 15.09
N THR A 199 17.63 11.93 14.59
CA THR A 199 18.86 11.15 14.78
C THR A 199 19.39 10.70 13.42
N PRO A 200 20.71 10.48 13.26
CA PRO A 200 21.26 10.01 11.99
C PRO A 200 20.60 8.74 11.48
N GLU A 201 20.30 7.78 12.36
CA GLU A 201 19.71 6.50 11.99
C GLU A 201 18.31 6.68 11.40
N ILE A 202 17.44 7.41 12.11
CA ILE A 202 16.08 7.70 11.64
C ILE A 202 16.12 8.58 10.38
N ALA A 203 17.04 9.54 10.32
CA ALA A 203 17.16 10.44 9.18
C ALA A 203 17.57 9.70 7.92
N MET A 204 18.51 8.76 8.01
CA MET A 204 18.96 7.96 6.86
C MET A 204 17.86 7.04 6.32
N ASP A 205 17.02 6.48 7.19
CA ASP A 205 15.88 5.65 6.81
C ASP A 205 14.84 6.39 5.96
N GLU A 206 14.74 7.70 6.13
CA GLU A 206 13.73 8.58 5.53
C GLU A 206 14.30 9.65 4.59
N ALA A 207 15.60 9.58 4.28
CA ALA A 207 16.31 10.61 3.51
C ALA A 207 16.30 10.38 2.00
N GLY A 208 16.14 9.15 1.52
CA GLY A 208 16.01 8.84 0.11
C GLY A 208 14.56 8.68 -0.29
N GLU A 209 14.24 9.03 -1.53
CA GLU A 209 12.90 8.86 -2.07
C GLU A 209 12.93 8.32 -3.48
N ALA A 210 11.96 7.47 -3.80
CA ALA A 210 11.79 6.93 -5.12
C ALA A 210 10.37 7.14 -5.64
N LEU A 211 10.25 7.78 -6.80
CA LEU A 211 8.98 8.09 -7.44
C LEU A 211 8.81 7.31 -8.74
N THR A 212 7.60 6.81 -8.94
CA THR A 212 7.11 6.29 -10.23
C THR A 212 6.31 7.39 -10.92
N VAL A 213 6.90 8.02 -11.94
CA VAL A 213 6.34 9.20 -12.62
C VAL A 213 5.84 8.80 -14.01
N THR A 214 4.56 9.01 -14.29
CA THR A 214 3.91 8.59 -15.53
C THR A 214 3.16 9.73 -16.19
N ASP A 215 3.16 9.76 -17.52
CA ASP A 215 2.25 10.56 -18.34
C ASP A 215 1.59 9.67 -19.42
N PRO A 216 0.77 10.18 -20.35
CA PRO A 216 0.13 9.33 -21.37
C PRO A 216 1.06 8.52 -22.28
N LYS A 217 2.36 8.82 -22.31
CA LYS A 217 3.37 8.25 -23.23
C LYS A 217 4.48 7.52 -22.50
N GLU A 218 5.03 8.08 -21.43
CA GLU A 218 6.23 7.57 -20.77
C GLU A 218 6.03 7.28 -19.28
N GLY A 219 6.73 6.28 -18.78
CA GLY A 219 6.85 5.97 -17.36
C GLY A 219 8.31 5.94 -16.94
N TRP A 220 8.62 6.58 -15.81
CA TRP A 220 9.96 6.77 -15.28
C TRP A 220 10.03 6.39 -13.80
N MET A 221 11.13 5.76 -13.40
CA MET A 221 11.53 5.64 -12.00
C MET A 221 12.50 6.78 -11.68
N PHE A 222 12.29 7.54 -10.61
CA PHE A 222 13.10 8.69 -10.21
C PHE A 222 13.56 8.52 -8.76
N HIS A 223 14.86 8.44 -8.52
CA HIS A 223 15.47 8.38 -7.19
C HIS A 223 16.12 9.71 -6.84
N ILE A 224 15.95 10.13 -5.59
CA ILE A 224 16.51 11.38 -5.06
C ILE A 224 16.94 11.21 -3.61
N LEU A 225 18.03 11.86 -3.24
CA LEU A 225 18.54 11.98 -1.88
C LEU A 225 19.28 13.31 -1.69
N PRO A 226 19.56 13.74 -0.44
CA PRO A 226 20.40 14.89 -0.19
C PRO A 226 21.82 14.69 -0.72
N ASP A 227 22.48 15.78 -1.09
CA ASP A 227 23.93 15.75 -1.29
C ASP A 227 24.67 15.89 0.06
N ASP A 228 25.98 15.72 0.02
CA ASP A 228 26.86 15.82 1.19
C ASP A 228 27.10 17.27 1.66
N SER A 229 26.72 18.28 0.88
CA SER A 229 26.78 19.70 1.29
C SER A 229 25.57 20.12 2.14
N GLY A 230 24.47 19.37 2.04
CA GLY A 230 23.17 19.70 2.62
C GLY A 230 22.48 20.90 1.96
N THR A 231 22.96 21.35 0.80
CA THR A 231 22.42 22.49 0.04
C THR A 231 21.94 22.13 -1.35
N SER A 232 22.13 20.88 -1.77
CA SER A 232 21.72 20.38 -3.07
C SER A 232 21.09 18.99 -2.92
N ALA A 233 20.99 18.25 -4.03
CA ALA A 233 20.51 16.89 -4.07
C ALA A 233 21.37 16.05 -5.03
N VAL A 234 21.32 14.74 -4.86
CA VAL A 234 21.74 13.77 -5.87
C VAL A 234 20.50 13.05 -6.37
N TRP A 235 20.34 12.93 -7.68
CA TRP A 235 19.18 12.24 -8.24
C TRP A 235 19.50 11.53 -9.56
N VAL A 236 18.73 10.49 -9.85
CA VAL A 236 18.75 9.76 -11.12
C VAL A 236 17.35 9.32 -11.51
N ALA A 237 17.05 9.25 -12.80
CA ALA A 237 15.84 8.66 -13.31
C ALA A 237 16.12 7.71 -14.47
N GLN A 238 15.37 6.62 -14.53
CA GLN A 238 15.42 5.63 -15.59
C GLN A 238 14.03 5.41 -16.20
N ARG A 239 13.93 5.46 -17.52
CA ARG A 239 12.69 5.16 -18.26
C ARG A 239 12.39 3.66 -18.15
N VAL A 240 11.18 3.32 -17.78
CA VAL A 240 10.71 1.92 -17.86
C VAL A 240 10.37 1.63 -19.33
N PRO A 241 10.87 0.52 -19.92
CA PRO A 241 10.49 0.14 -21.28
C PRO A 241 8.97 0.05 -21.43
N ASP A 242 8.47 0.44 -22.62
CA ASP A 242 7.01 0.55 -22.82
C ASP A 242 6.28 -0.77 -22.56
N ASP A 243 6.92 -1.90 -22.82
CA ASP A 243 6.39 -3.25 -22.65
C ASP A 243 6.80 -3.91 -21.33
N HIS A 244 7.29 -3.15 -20.35
CA HIS A 244 7.76 -3.68 -19.07
C HIS A 244 6.95 -3.15 -17.86
N ILE A 245 7.11 -3.84 -16.73
CA ILE A 245 6.70 -3.44 -15.38
C ILE A 245 7.92 -3.37 -14.47
N ALA A 246 7.95 -2.37 -13.59
CA ALA A 246 8.93 -2.17 -12.53
C ALA A 246 8.23 -1.98 -11.19
N ALA A 247 8.95 -2.24 -10.09
CA ALA A 247 8.42 -2.07 -8.74
C ALA A 247 9.50 -1.59 -7.79
N ILE A 248 9.07 -0.98 -6.69
CA ILE A 248 9.95 -0.52 -5.64
C ILE A 248 9.35 -0.86 -4.28
N GLY A 249 10.21 -1.27 -3.35
CA GLY A 249 9.83 -1.65 -2.00
C GLY A 249 10.79 -1.07 -0.99
N ASN A 250 10.83 0.25 -0.84
CA ASN A 250 11.67 1.00 0.09
C ASN A 250 13.19 0.80 -0.03
N GLN A 251 13.67 0.49 -1.25
CA GLN A 251 15.08 0.48 -1.59
C GLN A 251 15.21 0.95 -3.04
N PHE A 252 16.25 1.73 -3.34
CA PHE A 252 16.56 2.11 -4.71
C PHE A 252 16.80 0.85 -5.58
N VAL A 253 16.32 0.88 -6.82
CA VAL A 253 16.40 -0.24 -7.80
C VAL A 253 17.10 0.13 -9.12
N ILE A 254 17.67 1.33 -9.23
CA ILE A 254 18.40 1.81 -10.41
C ILE A 254 19.87 1.56 -10.07
N HIS A 255 20.48 0.59 -10.75
CA HIS A 255 21.87 0.21 -10.55
C HIS A 255 22.77 0.93 -11.54
N HIS A 256 23.00 0.33 -12.69
CA HIS A 256 23.87 0.87 -13.74
C HIS A 256 23.16 1.95 -14.55
N ILE A 257 23.85 3.06 -14.81
CA ILE A 257 23.28 4.23 -15.47
C ILE A 257 24.14 4.62 -16.68
N ASN A 258 23.48 5.05 -17.76
CA ASN A 258 24.16 5.63 -18.92
C ASN A 258 23.62 7.05 -19.17
N ILE A 259 24.22 8.05 -18.55
CA ILE A 259 23.78 9.44 -18.64
C ILE A 259 23.93 10.06 -20.04
N THR A 260 24.64 9.39 -20.96
CA THR A 260 24.72 9.82 -22.37
C THR A 260 23.47 9.39 -23.15
N ASP A 261 22.79 8.34 -22.71
CA ASP A 261 21.48 7.93 -23.23
C ASP A 261 20.37 8.74 -22.55
N THR A 262 20.27 10.01 -22.95
CA THR A 262 19.27 10.93 -22.41
C THR A 262 17.83 10.52 -22.74
N ALA A 263 17.63 9.57 -23.66
CA ALA A 263 16.31 9.03 -23.93
C ALA A 263 15.82 8.14 -22.77
N ASN A 264 16.73 7.39 -22.14
CA ASN A 264 16.39 6.44 -21.07
C ASN A 264 16.91 6.82 -19.68
N PHE A 265 17.84 7.77 -19.58
CA PHE A 265 18.41 8.22 -18.30
C PHE A 265 18.42 9.74 -18.17
N LEU A 266 18.17 10.20 -16.95
CA LEU A 266 18.37 11.59 -16.51
C LEU A 266 19.07 11.55 -15.15
N ALA A 267 19.96 12.48 -14.85
CA ALA A 267 20.62 12.51 -13.53
C ALA A 267 21.08 13.92 -13.18
N SER A 268 21.31 14.16 -11.89
CA SER A 268 22.01 15.35 -11.42
C SER A 268 23.44 15.38 -11.94
N ALA A 269 23.96 16.58 -12.20
CA ALA A 269 25.32 16.74 -12.74
C ALA A 269 26.39 16.23 -11.76
N ASN A 270 26.08 16.21 -10.46
CA ASN A 270 26.97 15.82 -9.38
C ASN A 270 26.92 14.32 -9.01
N VAL A 271 26.16 13.48 -9.75
CA VAL A 271 25.87 12.08 -9.38
C VAL A 271 27.12 11.20 -9.21
N TYR A 272 28.18 11.41 -9.99
CA TYR A 272 29.44 10.68 -9.83
C TYR A 272 30.38 11.35 -8.82
N ASP A 273 30.46 12.68 -8.86
CA ASP A 273 31.38 13.45 -8.02
C ASP A 273 31.08 13.30 -6.53
N VAL A 274 29.80 13.29 -6.15
CA VAL A 274 29.37 13.08 -4.76
C VAL A 274 29.75 11.67 -4.29
N ALA A 275 29.50 10.64 -5.11
CA ALA A 275 29.84 9.26 -4.77
C ALA A 275 31.36 9.10 -4.60
N LYS A 276 32.15 9.62 -5.54
CA LYS A 276 33.61 9.55 -5.52
C LYS A 276 34.20 10.23 -4.29
N ARG A 277 33.82 11.49 -4.01
CA ARG A 277 34.42 12.26 -2.91
C ARG A 277 34.06 11.75 -1.52
N ASN A 278 32.92 11.06 -1.39
CA ASN A 278 32.51 10.41 -0.15
C ASN A 278 33.06 8.98 -0.03
N GLY A 279 33.83 8.49 -1.02
CA GLY A 279 34.36 7.12 -1.02
C GLY A 279 33.27 6.05 -1.15
N PHE A 280 32.12 6.41 -1.72
CA PHE A 280 31.01 5.49 -1.96
C PHE A 280 31.18 4.65 -3.23
N TRP A 281 32.02 5.11 -4.15
CA TRP A 281 32.34 4.46 -5.40
C TRP A 281 33.80 4.69 -5.76
N ASP A 282 34.43 3.66 -6.32
CA ASP A 282 35.76 3.70 -6.89
C ASP A 282 35.64 3.90 -8.41
N GLU A 283 36.26 4.96 -8.94
CA GLU A 283 36.10 5.35 -10.35
C GLU A 283 36.64 4.32 -11.35
N ASP A 284 37.50 3.42 -10.88
CA ASP A 284 38.03 2.31 -11.68
C ASP A 284 37.06 1.12 -11.78
N THR A 285 35.89 1.20 -11.12
CA THR A 285 34.85 0.17 -11.11
C THR A 285 33.56 0.63 -11.79
N GLU A 286 32.71 -0.31 -12.20
CA GLU A 286 31.40 0.04 -12.75
C GLU A 286 30.53 0.74 -11.70
N PHE A 287 29.90 1.85 -12.10
CA PHE A 287 29.03 2.61 -11.21
C PHE A 287 27.68 1.90 -11.02
N ASP A 288 27.28 1.74 -9.76
CA ASP A 288 25.97 1.28 -9.33
C ASP A 288 25.39 2.31 -8.37
N PHE A 289 24.32 3.00 -8.79
CA PHE A 289 23.71 4.08 -8.00
C PHE A 289 23.16 3.57 -6.66
N THR A 290 22.44 2.44 -6.65
CA THR A 290 21.90 1.84 -5.42
C THR A 290 23.03 1.48 -4.46
N ALA A 291 24.08 0.79 -4.93
CA ALA A 291 25.20 0.41 -4.07
C ALA A 291 25.99 1.63 -3.56
N ALA A 292 26.13 2.67 -4.39
CA ALA A 292 26.78 3.91 -4.04
C ALA A 292 26.00 4.69 -2.96
N TYR A 293 24.67 4.79 -3.08
CA TYR A 293 23.90 5.73 -2.27
C TYR A 293 22.95 5.12 -1.22
N ALA A 294 22.62 3.83 -1.30
CA ALA A 294 21.84 3.14 -0.27
C ALA A 294 22.76 2.40 0.73
N PRO A 295 22.47 2.43 2.05
CA PRO A 295 23.21 1.63 3.00
C PRO A 295 22.82 0.15 2.91
N LYS A 296 23.73 -0.73 3.33
CA LYS A 296 23.43 -2.16 3.45
C LYS A 296 22.46 -2.38 4.61
N GLN A 297 21.29 -2.93 4.29
CA GLN A 297 20.26 -3.20 5.28
C GLN A 297 20.48 -4.58 5.93
N PRO A 298 20.40 -4.71 7.28
CA PRO A 298 20.55 -5.99 7.96
C PRO A 298 19.48 -7.02 7.56
N ASN A 299 18.29 -6.55 7.17
CA ASN A 299 17.19 -7.36 6.66
C ASN A 299 16.66 -6.79 5.35
N GLN A 300 17.39 -7.05 4.26
CA GLN A 300 17.02 -6.65 2.91
C GLN A 300 15.68 -7.26 2.47
N TYR A 301 15.30 -8.43 2.99
CA TYR A 301 14.11 -9.14 2.53
C TYR A 301 12.79 -8.43 2.86
N SER A 302 12.77 -7.50 3.82
CA SER A 302 11.62 -6.60 4.04
C SER A 302 11.37 -5.64 2.86
N MET A 303 12.34 -5.51 1.95
CA MET A 303 12.32 -4.64 0.77
C MET A 303 12.34 -5.47 -0.52
N THR A 304 13.39 -6.28 -0.72
CA THR A 304 13.65 -6.98 -1.98
C THR A 304 12.57 -8.01 -2.32
N ARG A 305 11.94 -8.67 -1.33
CA ARG A 305 10.89 -9.66 -1.61
C ARG A 305 9.62 -9.06 -2.20
N ARG A 306 9.29 -7.80 -1.89
CA ARG A 306 8.15 -7.13 -2.53
C ARG A 306 8.41 -6.89 -4.00
N VAL A 307 9.62 -6.44 -4.35
CA VAL A 307 10.05 -6.30 -5.75
C VAL A 307 9.99 -7.66 -6.45
N TRP A 308 10.60 -8.69 -5.86
CA TRP A 308 10.52 -10.07 -6.35
C TRP A 308 9.08 -10.52 -6.61
N ARG A 309 8.19 -10.25 -5.67
CA ARG A 309 6.80 -10.68 -5.74
C ARG A 309 6.04 -9.98 -6.86
N VAL A 310 6.18 -8.67 -7.01
CA VAL A 310 5.53 -7.94 -8.11
C VAL A 310 6.03 -8.45 -9.46
N LEU A 311 7.35 -8.61 -9.63
CA LEU A 311 7.92 -9.10 -10.90
C LEU A 311 7.46 -10.54 -11.22
N SER A 312 7.40 -11.41 -10.21
CA SER A 312 6.95 -12.81 -10.36
C SER A 312 5.45 -12.94 -10.58
N LEU A 313 4.64 -12.03 -10.03
CA LEU A 313 3.20 -11.96 -10.29
C LEU A 313 2.88 -11.50 -11.72
N ALA A 314 3.74 -10.66 -12.29
CA ALA A 314 3.57 -10.13 -13.64
C ALA A 314 4.15 -11.04 -14.73
N ASN A 315 5.25 -11.74 -14.42
CA ASN A 315 5.87 -12.72 -15.31
C ASN A 315 6.03 -14.05 -14.58
N SER A 316 5.14 -15.00 -14.86
CA SER A 316 5.09 -16.30 -14.17
C SER A 316 6.26 -17.22 -14.51
N THR A 317 7.02 -16.93 -15.58
CA THR A 317 8.10 -17.78 -16.08
C THR A 317 9.50 -17.24 -15.79
N ILE A 318 9.61 -16.06 -15.19
CA ILE A 318 10.90 -15.39 -14.95
C ILE A 318 11.85 -16.18 -14.04
N GLY A 319 11.31 -17.01 -13.14
CA GLY A 319 12.13 -17.85 -12.24
C GLY A 319 13.06 -17.06 -11.30
N LEU A 320 12.69 -15.83 -10.95
CA LEU A 320 13.49 -14.94 -10.10
C LEU A 320 13.64 -15.53 -8.69
N ASN A 321 14.86 -15.51 -8.13
CA ASN A 321 15.14 -16.06 -6.81
C ASN A 321 14.72 -15.09 -5.70
N PRO A 322 13.84 -15.45 -4.75
CA PRO A 322 13.46 -14.57 -3.63
C PRO A 322 14.59 -14.33 -2.60
N PHE A 323 15.71 -15.06 -2.72
CA PHE A 323 16.89 -14.90 -1.88
C PHE A 323 18.02 -14.23 -2.69
N THR A 324 18.08 -12.91 -2.60
CA THR A 324 19.09 -12.08 -3.25
C THR A 324 20.06 -11.42 -2.24
N ASP A 325 21.10 -10.77 -2.74
CA ASP A 325 22.03 -9.93 -2.00
C ASP A 325 21.36 -8.68 -1.38
N ALA A 326 22.13 -7.90 -0.63
CA ALA A 326 21.64 -6.75 0.14
C ALA A 326 21.02 -5.62 -0.68
N PHE A 327 21.33 -5.54 -1.99
CA PHE A 327 20.87 -4.50 -2.90
C PHE A 327 20.05 -5.06 -4.07
N ALA A 328 19.82 -6.37 -4.11
CA ALA A 328 19.18 -7.05 -5.23
C ALA A 328 19.89 -6.85 -6.58
N THR A 329 21.24 -6.88 -6.61
CA THR A 329 22.01 -6.59 -7.84
C THR A 329 21.77 -7.60 -8.97
N ASP A 330 21.24 -8.78 -8.66
CA ASP A 330 20.85 -9.81 -9.63
C ASP A 330 19.42 -9.66 -10.16
N TYR A 331 18.62 -8.71 -9.64
CA TYR A 331 17.28 -8.46 -10.13
C TYR A 331 17.31 -7.54 -11.35
N PRO A 332 16.51 -7.81 -12.39
CA PRO A 332 16.35 -6.86 -13.48
C PRO A 332 15.61 -5.61 -12.97
N PHE A 333 15.97 -4.44 -13.50
CA PHE A 333 15.25 -3.18 -13.23
C PHE A 333 13.74 -3.29 -13.51
N SER A 334 13.37 -4.03 -14.55
CA SER A 334 11.99 -4.24 -14.98
C SER A 334 11.85 -5.51 -15.80
N VAL A 335 10.62 -6.03 -15.94
CA VAL A 335 10.36 -7.28 -16.66
C VAL A 335 9.18 -7.11 -17.62
N GLN A 336 9.18 -7.83 -18.74
CA GLN A 336 8.01 -7.92 -19.60
C GLN A 336 6.95 -8.82 -18.91
N PRO A 337 5.70 -8.34 -18.72
CA PRO A 337 4.65 -9.18 -18.15
C PRO A 337 4.14 -10.22 -19.18
N ASP A 338 3.51 -11.29 -18.68
CA ASP A 338 2.98 -12.38 -19.52
C ASP A 338 1.88 -11.91 -20.48
N ALA A 339 1.15 -10.86 -20.10
CA ALA A 339 0.11 -10.20 -20.87
C ALA A 339 -0.04 -8.73 -20.45
N PRO A 340 -0.68 -7.87 -21.27
CA PRO A 340 -0.99 -6.50 -20.86
C PRO A 340 -1.79 -6.46 -19.56
N LEU A 341 -1.32 -5.67 -18.60
CA LEU A 341 -1.89 -5.54 -17.27
C LEU A 341 -2.99 -4.48 -17.25
N THR A 342 -4.10 -4.81 -16.60
CA THR A 342 -5.23 -3.89 -16.37
C THR A 342 -5.06 -3.14 -15.04
N PRO A 343 -5.83 -2.06 -14.81
CA PRO A 343 -5.88 -1.42 -13.50
C PRO A 343 -6.30 -2.39 -12.38
N ALA A 344 -7.18 -3.35 -12.69
CA ALA A 344 -7.61 -4.38 -11.73
C ALA A 344 -6.49 -5.35 -11.36
N ASP A 345 -5.55 -5.64 -12.27
CA ASP A 345 -4.37 -6.43 -11.96
C ASP A 345 -3.47 -5.72 -10.96
N LEU A 346 -3.27 -4.40 -11.12
CA LEU A 346 -2.49 -3.60 -10.19
C LEU A 346 -3.17 -3.47 -8.81
N MET A 347 -4.49 -3.30 -8.76
CA MET A 347 -5.24 -3.36 -7.50
C MET A 347 -5.08 -4.72 -6.81
N ARG A 348 -5.07 -5.82 -7.58
CA ARG A 348 -4.80 -7.17 -7.04
C ARG A 348 -3.37 -7.29 -6.53
N PHE A 349 -2.37 -6.81 -7.25
CA PHE A 349 -0.97 -6.85 -6.79
C PHE A 349 -0.78 -6.08 -5.49
N GLN A 350 -1.44 -4.93 -5.35
CA GLN A 350 -1.40 -4.15 -4.11
C GLN A 350 -2.06 -4.88 -2.92
N ARG A 351 -2.87 -5.91 -3.14
CA ARG A 351 -3.55 -6.72 -2.10
C ARG A 351 -2.73 -7.90 -1.57
N ASP A 352 -1.57 -8.17 -2.17
CA ASP A 352 -0.83 -9.41 -1.97
C ASP A 352 -0.06 -9.47 -0.65
N HIS A 353 -0.09 -10.65 -0.03
CA HIS A 353 0.66 -11.03 1.16
C HIS A 353 1.51 -12.29 0.92
N TYR A 354 2.05 -12.41 -0.29
CA TYR A 354 2.84 -13.53 -0.79
C TYR A 354 2.07 -14.84 -0.93
N GLU A 355 0.76 -14.78 -1.19
CA GLU A 355 -0.11 -15.95 -1.25
C GLU A 355 0.42 -17.02 -2.21
N GLY A 356 0.42 -18.28 -1.76
CA GLY A 356 0.90 -19.42 -2.56
C GLY A 356 2.42 -19.56 -2.66
N THR A 357 3.19 -18.83 -1.84
CA THR A 357 4.65 -18.93 -1.78
C THR A 357 5.11 -19.41 -0.38
N PRO A 358 6.40 -19.74 -0.19
CA PRO A 358 6.93 -20.02 1.16
C PRO A 358 6.84 -18.85 2.14
N PHE A 359 6.55 -17.63 1.67
CA PHE A 359 6.45 -16.39 2.46
C PHE A 359 5.00 -15.98 2.76
N ASP A 360 4.03 -16.82 2.38
CA ASP A 360 2.61 -16.55 2.52
C ASP A 360 2.22 -16.24 3.97
N LEU A 361 1.84 -14.98 4.22
CA LEU A 361 1.48 -14.51 5.56
C LEU A 361 0.13 -15.04 6.03
N THR A 362 -0.69 -15.63 5.17
CA THR A 362 -1.96 -16.25 5.56
C THR A 362 -1.78 -17.65 6.14
N GLN A 363 -0.55 -18.18 6.15
CA GLN A 363 -0.22 -19.54 6.57
C GLN A 363 0.64 -19.60 7.84
N GLY A 364 0.67 -20.79 8.44
CA GLY A 364 1.55 -21.10 9.56
C GLY A 364 1.08 -20.56 10.91
N LEU A 365 1.92 -20.73 11.93
CA LEU A 365 1.57 -20.41 13.31
C LEU A 365 1.31 -18.92 13.54
N ALA A 366 2.09 -18.07 12.88
CA ALA A 366 1.97 -16.62 13.01
C ALA A 366 0.64 -16.07 12.46
N ALA A 367 0.01 -16.79 11.52
CA ALA A 367 -1.30 -16.43 10.97
C ALA A 367 -2.48 -16.91 11.85
N GLY A 368 -2.18 -17.62 12.94
CA GLY A 368 -3.21 -18.19 13.82
C GLY A 368 -4.08 -19.26 13.12
N PRO A 369 -5.20 -19.66 13.74
CA PRO A 369 -6.06 -20.74 13.24
C PRO A 369 -6.91 -20.34 12.01
N TYR A 370 -6.95 -19.04 11.71
CA TYR A 370 -7.83 -18.45 10.71
C TYR A 370 -7.10 -17.66 9.62
N GLY A 371 -5.76 -17.61 9.64
CA GLY A 371 -4.98 -17.11 8.51
C GLY A 371 -4.81 -15.59 8.45
N ASP A 372 -4.74 -14.90 9.59
CA ASP A 372 -4.53 -13.45 9.66
C ASP A 372 -3.14 -13.08 9.08
N PRO A 373 -3.05 -12.28 8.00
CA PRO A 373 -1.77 -11.89 7.42
C PRO A 373 -1.04 -10.79 8.21
N ASN A 374 -1.70 -10.12 9.17
CA ASN A 374 -1.12 -8.98 9.85
C ASN A 374 0.02 -9.38 10.80
N ARG A 375 1.08 -8.57 10.81
CA ARG A 375 2.25 -8.75 11.69
C ARG A 375 2.52 -7.45 12.42
N TYR A 376 2.18 -7.43 13.70
CA TYR A 376 2.38 -6.27 14.57
C TYR A 376 3.81 -6.18 15.06
N SER A 377 4.25 -4.95 15.32
CA SER A 377 5.58 -4.67 15.83
C SER A 377 5.79 -5.39 17.18
N PRO A 378 6.83 -6.22 17.29
CA PRO A 378 7.17 -6.85 18.56
C PRO A 378 7.63 -5.80 19.59
N GLY A 379 7.14 -5.87 20.82
CA GLY A 379 7.53 -4.93 21.88
C GLY A 379 9.00 -5.05 22.31
N GLN A 380 9.57 -6.27 22.29
CA GLN A 380 10.98 -6.54 22.52
C GLN A 380 11.45 -7.61 21.53
N VAL A 381 12.62 -7.40 20.91
CA VAL A 381 13.18 -8.31 19.90
C VAL A 381 14.62 -8.64 20.26
N ALA A 382 14.95 -9.93 20.29
CA ALA A 382 16.33 -10.36 20.22
C ALA A 382 16.86 -10.16 18.79
N PRO A 383 18.12 -9.72 18.60
CA PRO A 383 18.68 -9.54 17.27
C PRO A 383 18.50 -10.78 16.36
N GLY A 384 18.13 -10.57 15.11
CA GLY A 384 18.05 -11.62 14.07
C GLY A 384 16.66 -12.18 13.76
N GLY A 385 15.60 -11.72 14.42
CA GLY A 385 14.22 -12.12 14.10
C GLY A 385 13.44 -11.04 13.35
N SER A 386 12.71 -11.42 12.30
CA SER A 386 11.78 -10.53 11.59
C SER A 386 10.65 -11.32 10.91
N PHE A 387 9.47 -10.72 10.79
CA PHE A 387 8.45 -11.19 9.86
C PHE A 387 8.66 -10.62 8.46
N GLU A 388 8.05 -11.27 7.46
CA GLU A 388 7.96 -10.71 6.12
C GLU A 388 7.15 -9.42 6.13
N ARG A 389 7.53 -8.48 5.26
CA ARG A 389 6.73 -7.30 4.94
C ARG A 389 6.02 -7.55 3.61
N SER A 390 4.72 -7.87 3.66
CA SER A 390 3.82 -8.03 2.50
C SER A 390 3.58 -6.72 1.78
N ILE A 391 3.01 -6.72 0.58
CA ILE A 391 2.65 -5.49 -0.15
C ILE A 391 1.49 -4.77 0.55
N SER A 392 0.38 -5.48 0.77
CA SER A 392 -0.75 -4.98 1.57
C SER A 392 -0.44 -5.10 3.05
N VAL A 393 -0.69 -4.05 3.82
CA VAL A 393 -0.53 -4.02 5.28
C VAL A 393 -1.64 -3.21 5.94
N TYR A 394 -2.02 -3.57 7.17
CA TYR A 394 -3.05 -2.88 7.97
C TYR A 394 -2.74 -1.40 8.29
N LYS A 395 -1.50 -0.96 8.04
CA LYS A 395 -1.06 0.42 8.24
C LYS A 395 -1.30 1.31 7.02
N ALA A 396 -1.72 0.77 5.87
CA ALA A 396 -1.95 1.61 4.71
C ALA A 396 -3.06 2.63 5.02
N THR A 397 -2.71 3.90 4.88
CA THR A 397 -3.65 5.02 4.99
C THR A 397 -4.59 5.01 3.79
N TYR A 398 -4.03 4.77 2.61
CA TYR A 398 -4.72 4.59 1.35
C TYR A 398 -3.81 3.89 0.33
N SER A 399 -4.41 3.50 -0.78
CA SER A 399 -3.72 3.00 -1.96
C SER A 399 -4.39 3.52 -3.23
N TYR A 400 -3.66 3.57 -4.33
CA TYR A 400 -4.24 3.97 -5.60
C TYR A 400 -3.57 3.36 -6.84
N VAL A 401 -4.30 3.42 -7.95
CA VAL A 401 -3.80 3.16 -9.30
C VAL A 401 -4.17 4.35 -10.19
N THR A 402 -3.21 4.96 -10.87
CA THR A 402 -3.50 5.99 -11.88
C THR A 402 -3.57 5.34 -13.26
N THR A 403 -4.46 5.88 -14.08
CA THR A 403 -4.62 5.48 -15.48
C THR A 403 -4.69 6.74 -16.33
N ALA A 404 -3.64 6.97 -17.12
CA ALA A 404 -3.68 7.95 -18.19
C ALA A 404 -4.42 7.36 -19.40
N HIS A 405 -4.88 8.25 -20.28
CA HIS A 405 -5.50 7.93 -21.55
C HIS A 405 -4.68 8.55 -22.70
N PRO A 406 -4.37 7.78 -23.76
CA PRO A 406 -3.36 8.16 -24.75
C PRO A 406 -3.69 9.42 -25.55
N THR A 407 -4.98 9.73 -25.70
CA THR A 407 -5.44 10.80 -26.61
C THR A 407 -6.38 11.83 -25.99
N ASN A 408 -6.79 11.68 -24.73
CA ASN A 408 -7.81 12.57 -24.15
C ASN A 408 -7.66 12.65 -22.63
N GLU A 409 -7.21 13.80 -22.14
CA GLU A 409 -6.99 14.06 -20.72
C GLU A 409 -8.24 14.01 -19.85
N ASN A 410 -9.42 14.18 -20.44
CA ASN A 410 -10.70 14.09 -19.72
C ASN A 410 -11.10 12.63 -19.39
N LYS A 411 -10.29 11.65 -19.80
CA LYS A 411 -10.52 10.21 -19.58
C LYS A 411 -9.53 9.58 -18.60
N ALA A 412 -8.65 10.38 -17.98
CA ALA A 412 -7.76 9.90 -16.94
C ALA A 412 -8.53 9.56 -15.66
N VAL A 413 -8.15 8.46 -15.01
CA VAL A 413 -8.80 7.99 -13.78
C VAL A 413 -7.75 7.65 -12.73
N LEU A 414 -7.94 8.20 -11.53
CA LEU A 414 -7.35 7.76 -10.28
C LEU A 414 -8.31 6.76 -9.61
N TRP A 415 -7.92 5.50 -9.50
CA TRP A 415 -8.64 4.52 -8.71
C TRP A 415 -8.15 4.61 -7.27
N PHE A 416 -9.01 5.04 -6.35
CA PHE A 416 -8.63 5.31 -4.97
C PHE A 416 -9.24 4.28 -4.01
N GLY A 417 -8.40 3.68 -3.17
CA GLY A 417 -8.76 2.73 -2.12
C GLY A 417 -8.36 3.27 -0.75
N PRO A 418 -9.29 3.81 0.06
CA PRO A 418 -8.97 4.29 1.41
C PRO A 418 -8.75 3.10 2.35
N TYR A 419 -7.71 3.13 3.19
CA TYR A 419 -7.20 2.03 4.02
C TYR A 419 -6.44 0.92 3.24
N ALA A 420 -6.03 -0.15 3.94
CA ALA A 420 -5.33 -1.32 3.42
C ALA A 420 -5.95 -1.89 2.13
N PRO A 421 -5.17 -2.13 1.05
CA PRO A 421 -5.67 -2.64 -0.23
C PRO A 421 -6.53 -3.90 -0.09
N SER A 422 -6.14 -4.82 0.79
CA SER A 422 -6.85 -6.09 1.02
C SER A 422 -8.22 -5.94 1.66
N HIS A 423 -8.51 -4.80 2.29
CA HIS A 423 -9.74 -4.53 3.03
C HIS A 423 -10.45 -3.25 2.57
N THR A 424 -10.16 -2.77 1.36
CA THR A 424 -10.81 -1.62 0.73
C THR A 424 -11.35 -1.96 -0.65
N THR A 425 -12.28 -1.16 -1.17
CA THR A 425 -12.70 -1.20 -2.57
C THR A 425 -12.26 0.08 -3.25
N TYR A 426 -11.73 -0.07 -4.46
CA TYR A 426 -11.32 1.06 -5.27
C TYR A 426 -12.54 1.68 -5.98
N PHE A 427 -12.58 3.01 -6.04
CA PHE A 427 -13.53 3.76 -6.84
C PHE A 427 -12.83 4.83 -7.69
N PRO A 428 -13.39 5.18 -8.87
CA PRO A 428 -12.76 6.12 -9.79
C PRO A 428 -12.94 7.57 -9.33
N ILE A 429 -11.85 8.31 -9.38
CA ILE A 429 -11.76 9.77 -9.23
C ILE A 429 -11.12 10.33 -10.49
N TYR A 430 -11.80 11.27 -11.15
CA TYR A 430 -11.21 12.00 -12.27
C TYR A 430 -10.37 13.18 -11.75
N PRO A 431 -9.18 13.48 -12.30
CA PRO A 431 -8.41 14.66 -11.88
C PRO A 431 -9.15 16.00 -12.15
N LYS A 432 -9.99 16.04 -13.19
CA LYS A 432 -10.85 17.18 -13.56
C LYS A 432 -12.18 17.18 -12.81
N VAL A 433 -12.08 17.27 -11.48
CA VAL A 433 -13.22 17.46 -10.58
C VAL A 433 -13.06 18.76 -9.80
N SER A 434 -14.18 19.34 -9.38
CA SER A 434 -14.18 20.53 -8.53
C SER A 434 -13.98 20.19 -7.05
N ALA A 435 -14.35 18.98 -6.64
CA ALA A 435 -14.19 18.48 -5.28
C ALA A 435 -14.05 16.96 -5.23
N ILE A 436 -13.35 16.48 -4.21
CA ILE A 436 -13.32 15.05 -3.86
C ILE A 436 -14.55 14.70 -3.00
N PRO A 437 -15.20 13.55 -3.24
CA PRO A 437 -16.36 13.12 -2.45
C PRO A 437 -16.11 13.15 -0.94
N ASP A 438 -17.09 13.60 -0.17
CA ASP A 438 -16.98 13.83 1.28
C ASP A 438 -16.47 12.60 2.05
N VAL A 439 -16.94 11.40 1.66
CA VAL A 439 -16.55 10.12 2.25
C VAL A 439 -15.04 9.83 2.18
N ALA A 440 -14.31 10.49 1.27
CA ALA A 440 -12.87 10.33 1.06
C ALA A 440 -12.06 11.60 1.37
N SER A 441 -12.69 12.77 1.46
CA SER A 441 -12.00 14.06 1.67
C SER A 441 -12.18 14.66 3.06
N ARG A 442 -13.06 14.10 3.90
CA ARG A 442 -13.30 14.55 5.27
C ARG A 442 -13.03 13.47 6.30
N GLY A 443 -12.90 13.92 7.55
CA GLY A 443 -12.75 13.08 8.73
C GLY A 443 -11.61 13.56 9.63
N SER A 444 -11.37 12.81 10.70
CA SER A 444 -10.35 13.08 11.72
C SER A 444 -9.72 11.76 12.13
N LEU A 445 -8.41 11.72 12.36
CA LEU A 445 -7.76 10.57 13.00
C LEU A 445 -8.00 10.50 14.52
N HIS A 446 -8.54 11.57 15.12
CA HIS A 446 -8.80 11.61 16.56
C HIS A 446 -10.16 11.03 16.96
N ALA A 447 -11.07 10.83 16.00
CA ALA A 447 -12.41 10.34 16.27
C ALA A 447 -12.88 9.40 15.15
N PHE A 448 -13.39 8.24 15.56
CA PHE A 448 -14.03 7.31 14.63
C PHE A 448 -15.30 7.92 14.04
N ASP A 449 -15.43 7.84 12.71
CA ASP A 449 -16.63 8.24 11.97
C ASP A 449 -16.90 7.22 10.86
N MET A 450 -17.90 6.36 11.08
CA MET A 450 -18.26 5.31 10.12
C MET A 450 -18.73 5.87 8.77
N SER A 451 -19.13 7.14 8.67
CA SER A 451 -19.49 7.78 7.40
C SER A 451 -18.28 8.08 6.51
N LYS A 452 -17.06 7.95 7.04
CA LYS A 452 -15.82 8.16 6.29
C LYS A 452 -15.25 6.81 5.86
N ALA A 453 -14.86 6.72 4.59
CA ALA A 453 -14.44 5.46 3.98
C ALA A 453 -13.20 4.87 4.65
N PHE A 454 -12.24 5.70 5.08
CA PHE A 454 -11.08 5.24 5.85
C PHE A 454 -11.49 4.48 7.11
N TRP A 455 -12.33 5.08 7.96
CA TRP A 455 -12.74 4.47 9.23
C TRP A 455 -13.62 3.23 9.05
N LEU A 456 -14.53 3.25 8.09
CA LEU A 456 -15.33 2.08 7.74
C LEU A 456 -14.42 0.90 7.32
N ASN A 457 -13.47 1.14 6.43
CA ASN A 457 -12.59 0.10 5.92
C ASN A 457 -11.58 -0.37 6.99
N ALA A 458 -11.09 0.54 7.84
CA ALA A 458 -10.28 0.20 9.00
C ALA A 458 -11.05 -0.71 9.98
N LEU A 459 -12.33 -0.40 10.26
CA LEU A 459 -13.19 -1.23 11.09
C LEU A 459 -13.39 -2.62 10.48
N ILE A 460 -13.65 -2.70 9.17
CA ILE A 460 -13.77 -3.96 8.44
C ILE A 460 -12.46 -4.76 8.53
N GLY A 461 -11.31 -4.16 8.25
CA GLY A 461 -10.02 -4.85 8.30
C GLY A 461 -9.70 -5.41 9.68
N ASN A 462 -9.92 -4.62 10.73
CA ASN A 462 -9.70 -5.08 12.11
C ASN A 462 -10.65 -6.21 12.51
N TYR A 463 -11.94 -6.13 12.12
CA TYR A 463 -12.90 -7.19 12.42
C TYR A 463 -12.62 -8.47 11.62
N ALA A 464 -12.41 -8.32 10.31
CA ALA A 464 -12.25 -9.42 9.36
C ALA A 464 -10.99 -10.23 9.64
N SER A 465 -9.89 -9.58 10.01
CA SER A 465 -8.59 -10.23 10.25
C SER A 465 -8.67 -11.33 11.32
N ARG A 466 -9.53 -11.18 12.33
CA ARG A 466 -9.75 -12.18 13.38
C ARG A 466 -10.22 -13.54 12.82
N TYR A 467 -11.00 -13.53 11.75
CA TYR A 467 -11.61 -14.72 11.13
C TYR A 467 -11.28 -14.80 9.64
N TYR A 468 -10.06 -14.38 9.26
CA TYR A 468 -9.64 -14.05 7.90
C TYR A 468 -10.10 -15.07 6.83
N LYS A 469 -9.84 -16.37 7.03
CA LYS A 469 -10.23 -17.42 6.06
C LYS A 469 -11.72 -17.47 5.73
N PHE A 470 -12.59 -17.00 6.63
CA PHE A 470 -14.04 -16.99 6.44
C PHE A 470 -14.55 -15.64 5.93
N THR A 471 -13.95 -14.55 6.40
CA THR A 471 -14.39 -13.17 6.13
C THR A 471 -13.82 -12.66 4.80
N GLN A 472 -12.57 -12.99 4.48
CA GLN A 472 -11.88 -12.49 3.29
C GLN A 472 -12.59 -12.87 1.97
N PRO A 473 -13.12 -14.11 1.78
CA PRO A 473 -13.89 -14.42 0.58
C PRO A 473 -15.11 -13.52 0.36
N VAL A 474 -15.76 -13.06 1.44
CA VAL A 474 -16.92 -12.15 1.36
C VAL A 474 -16.46 -10.75 0.95
N ILE A 475 -15.34 -10.27 1.50
CA ILE A 475 -14.73 -8.99 1.13
C ILE A 475 -14.31 -9.01 -0.35
N VAL A 476 -13.59 -10.04 -0.77
CA VAL A 476 -13.13 -10.21 -2.17
C VAL A 476 -14.32 -10.25 -3.14
N ALA A 477 -15.38 -10.99 -2.81
CA ALA A 477 -16.59 -11.02 -3.65
C ALA A 477 -17.22 -9.62 -3.81
N ALA A 478 -17.23 -8.82 -2.73
CA ALA A 478 -17.75 -7.46 -2.79
C ALA A 478 -16.83 -6.51 -3.59
N GLN A 479 -15.51 -6.58 -3.38
CA GLN A 479 -14.50 -5.83 -4.16
C GLN A 479 -14.68 -6.10 -5.65
N LEU A 480 -14.65 -7.37 -6.06
CA LEU A 480 -14.79 -7.77 -7.46
C LEU A 480 -16.10 -7.26 -8.07
N ARG A 481 -17.23 -7.38 -7.35
CA ARG A 481 -18.53 -6.92 -7.83
C ARG A 481 -18.59 -5.40 -8.01
N LEU A 482 -18.11 -4.63 -7.04
CA LEU A 482 -18.17 -3.17 -7.06
C LEU A 482 -17.19 -2.58 -8.09
N GLU A 483 -15.96 -3.12 -8.13
CA GLU A 483 -14.91 -2.67 -9.03
C GLU A 483 -15.23 -3.05 -10.49
N ALA A 484 -15.73 -4.26 -10.75
CA ALA A 484 -16.16 -4.65 -12.09
C ALA A 484 -17.30 -3.76 -12.60
N LYS A 485 -18.26 -3.38 -11.74
CA LYS A 485 -19.32 -2.42 -12.09
C LYS A 485 -18.71 -1.08 -12.50
N ALA A 486 -17.76 -0.55 -11.71
CA ALA A 486 -17.13 0.73 -12.00
C ALA A 486 -16.28 0.69 -13.29
N LEU A 487 -15.53 -0.39 -13.51
CA LEU A 487 -14.71 -0.60 -14.72
C LEU A 487 -15.58 -0.72 -15.99
N ALA A 488 -16.66 -1.50 -15.95
CA ALA A 488 -17.48 -1.79 -17.12
C ALA A 488 -18.15 -0.55 -17.74
N VAL A 489 -18.39 0.49 -16.94
CA VAL A 489 -19.11 1.69 -17.38
C VAL A 489 -18.21 2.86 -17.77
N GLN A 490 -16.88 2.71 -17.66
CA GLN A 490 -15.93 3.80 -17.95
C GLN A 490 -16.07 4.32 -19.39
N ALA A 491 -16.23 3.45 -20.38
CA ALA A 491 -16.40 3.87 -21.78
C ALA A 491 -17.63 4.77 -21.98
N ALA A 492 -18.77 4.38 -21.39
CA ALA A 492 -20.01 5.17 -21.49
C ALA A 492 -19.90 6.53 -20.77
N ILE A 493 -19.21 6.58 -19.63
CA ILE A 493 -18.91 7.84 -18.93
C ILE A 493 -18.03 8.73 -19.80
N HIS A 494 -16.99 8.18 -20.40
CA HIS A 494 -16.07 8.92 -21.26
C HIS A 494 -16.74 9.48 -22.52
N ASP A 495 -17.64 8.73 -23.13
CA ASP A 495 -18.40 9.20 -24.30
C ASP A 495 -19.37 10.34 -23.91
N LYS A 496 -20.06 10.20 -22.77
CA LYS A 496 -20.93 11.26 -22.26
C LYS A 496 -20.16 12.50 -21.83
N ALA A 497 -19.02 12.32 -21.16
CA ALA A 497 -18.12 13.40 -20.78
C ALA A 497 -17.66 14.19 -22.00
N LEU A 498 -17.23 13.50 -23.06
CA LEU A 498 -16.82 14.12 -24.32
C LEU A 498 -17.98 14.91 -24.97
N ALA A 499 -19.18 14.33 -25.02
CA ALA A 499 -20.36 15.01 -25.57
C ALA A 499 -20.73 16.27 -24.78
N ILE A 500 -20.66 16.22 -23.44
CA ILE A 500 -20.89 17.39 -22.57
C ILE A 500 -19.82 18.46 -22.83
N PHE A 501 -18.55 18.08 -22.85
CA PHE A 501 -17.46 19.00 -23.12
C PHE A 501 -17.64 19.73 -24.47
N GLN A 502 -17.96 18.99 -25.53
CA GLN A 502 -18.16 19.54 -26.88
C GLN A 502 -19.37 20.46 -26.99
N SER A 503 -20.44 20.21 -26.21
CA SER A 503 -21.71 20.95 -26.32
C SER A 503 -21.87 22.07 -25.30
N GLN A 504 -21.26 21.95 -24.12
CA GLN A 504 -21.51 22.81 -22.96
C GLN A 504 -20.23 23.37 -22.32
N GLY A 505 -19.05 22.90 -22.72
CA GLY A 505 -17.76 23.39 -22.21
C GLY A 505 -17.28 22.73 -20.92
N ASP A 506 -16.19 23.26 -20.37
CA ASP A 506 -15.41 22.63 -19.29
C ASP A 506 -16.15 22.60 -17.95
N ASP A 507 -16.83 23.68 -17.56
CA ASP A 507 -17.59 23.75 -16.29
C ASP A 507 -18.66 22.65 -16.18
N ALA A 508 -19.35 22.38 -17.29
CA ALA A 508 -20.36 21.32 -17.37
C ALA A 508 -19.73 19.91 -17.31
N LEU A 509 -18.56 19.74 -17.95
CA LEU A 509 -17.77 18.50 -17.86
C LEU A 509 -17.33 18.25 -16.41
N VAL A 510 -16.72 19.24 -15.76
CA VAL A 510 -16.25 19.14 -14.37
C VAL A 510 -17.40 18.81 -13.43
N THR A 511 -18.56 19.45 -13.61
CA THR A 511 -19.76 19.15 -12.83
C THR A 511 -20.22 17.71 -13.03
N TYR A 512 -20.26 17.24 -14.28
CA TYR A 512 -20.62 15.86 -14.59
C TYR A 512 -19.66 14.84 -13.95
N LEU A 513 -18.34 15.01 -14.14
CA LEU A 513 -17.33 14.10 -13.58
C LEU A 513 -17.34 14.12 -12.04
N THR A 514 -17.55 15.29 -11.43
CA THR A 514 -17.67 15.42 -9.97
C THR A 514 -18.85 14.60 -9.44
N ASN A 515 -20.01 14.68 -10.10
CA ASN A 515 -21.19 13.88 -9.73
C ASN A 515 -20.98 12.38 -9.96
N VAL A 516 -20.28 12.00 -11.03
CA VAL A 516 -19.89 10.59 -11.28
C VAL A 516 -19.01 10.06 -10.15
N CYS A 517 -17.96 10.80 -9.76
CA CYS A 517 -17.08 10.44 -8.65
C CYS A 517 -17.85 10.28 -7.34
N ALA A 518 -18.74 11.24 -7.04
CA ALA A 518 -19.57 11.20 -5.83
C ALA A 518 -20.48 9.96 -5.81
N SER A 519 -21.08 9.60 -6.94
CA SER A 519 -21.93 8.41 -7.04
C SER A 519 -21.14 7.12 -6.82
N PHE A 520 -19.95 6.97 -7.40
CA PHE A 520 -19.14 5.76 -7.18
C PHE A 520 -18.59 5.66 -5.77
N ALA A 521 -18.15 6.77 -5.19
CA ALA A 521 -17.69 6.79 -3.80
C ALA A 521 -18.84 6.42 -2.83
N ALA A 522 -20.05 6.91 -3.09
CA ALA A 522 -21.24 6.54 -2.31
C ALA A 522 -21.62 5.05 -2.48
N ASP A 523 -21.58 4.53 -3.71
CA ASP A 523 -21.83 3.11 -4.01
C ASP A 523 -20.81 2.19 -3.32
N ALA A 524 -19.53 2.55 -3.38
CA ALA A 524 -18.44 1.86 -2.70
C ALA A 524 -18.64 1.85 -1.18
N HIS A 525 -18.90 3.02 -0.58
CA HIS A 525 -19.13 3.16 0.85
C HIS A 525 -20.36 2.39 1.34
N SER A 526 -21.47 2.48 0.62
CA SER A 526 -22.71 1.72 0.92
C SER A 526 -22.49 0.22 0.79
N GLY A 527 -21.80 -0.19 -0.28
CA GLY A 527 -21.44 -1.59 -0.51
C GLY A 527 -20.60 -2.18 0.62
N PHE A 528 -19.61 -1.43 1.11
CA PHE A 528 -18.75 -1.87 2.21
C PHE A 528 -19.44 -1.78 3.58
N SER A 529 -20.36 -0.82 3.78
CA SER A 529 -21.22 -0.81 4.96
C SER A 529 -22.06 -2.10 5.05
N ALA A 530 -22.60 -2.56 3.91
CA ALA A 530 -23.32 -3.83 3.83
C ALA A 530 -22.39 -5.04 4.06
N VAL A 531 -21.15 -4.99 3.58
CA VAL A 531 -20.14 -6.01 3.89
C VAL A 531 -19.92 -6.08 5.40
N PHE A 532 -19.67 -4.96 6.08
CA PHE A 532 -19.47 -4.95 7.52
C PHE A 532 -20.65 -5.58 8.28
N ALA A 533 -21.88 -5.16 7.97
CA ALA A 533 -23.09 -5.74 8.57
C ALA A 533 -23.19 -7.25 8.30
N SER A 534 -22.87 -7.69 7.08
CA SER A 534 -22.84 -9.10 6.72
C SER A 534 -21.79 -9.88 7.51
N LEU A 535 -20.56 -9.36 7.63
CA LEU A 535 -19.47 -10.01 8.35
C LEU A 535 -19.84 -10.23 9.83
N VAL A 536 -20.35 -9.19 10.50
CA VAL A 536 -20.71 -9.28 11.91
C VAL A 536 -21.87 -10.26 12.15
N THR A 537 -22.83 -10.33 11.23
CA THR A 537 -23.99 -11.21 11.39
C THR A 537 -23.66 -12.66 11.04
N HIS A 538 -22.75 -12.91 10.08
CA HIS A 538 -22.39 -14.26 9.65
C HIS A 538 -21.21 -14.86 10.44
N PHE A 539 -20.31 -14.05 10.99
CA PHE A 539 -19.05 -14.53 11.56
C PHE A 539 -18.73 -13.85 12.90
N HIS A 540 -19.29 -14.36 13.99
CA HIS A 540 -19.07 -13.82 15.33
C HIS A 540 -18.89 -14.92 16.39
N ASP A 541 -18.19 -14.59 17.48
CA ASP A 541 -18.02 -15.46 18.66
C ASP A 541 -17.51 -16.88 18.37
N GLY A 542 -16.77 -17.07 17.27
CA GLY A 542 -16.28 -18.39 16.84
C GLY A 542 -17.32 -19.25 16.11
N TYR A 543 -18.43 -18.66 15.67
CA TYR A 543 -19.48 -19.31 14.90
C TYR A 543 -19.63 -18.73 13.49
N ILE A 544 -20.04 -19.60 12.57
CA ILE A 544 -20.55 -19.28 11.25
C ILE A 544 -22.06 -19.40 11.32
N MET A 545 -22.75 -18.30 11.09
CA MET A 545 -24.20 -18.21 11.11
C MET A 545 -24.73 -18.33 9.68
N SER A 546 -25.82 -19.09 9.52
CA SER A 546 -26.50 -19.27 8.24
C SER A 546 -28.02 -19.24 8.42
N ASN A 547 -28.76 -19.21 7.31
CA ASN A 547 -30.23 -19.15 7.32
C ASN A 547 -30.80 -17.96 8.10
N LEU A 548 -30.14 -16.79 8.03
CA LEU A 548 -30.49 -15.59 8.81
C LEU A 548 -31.88 -15.02 8.53
N THR A 549 -32.53 -15.44 7.43
CA THR A 549 -33.90 -15.06 7.07
C THR A 549 -34.95 -16.11 7.46
N SER A 550 -34.52 -17.25 7.99
CA SER A 550 -35.40 -18.35 8.43
C SER A 550 -35.76 -18.21 9.91
N SER A 551 -36.84 -18.86 10.33
CA SER A 551 -37.24 -18.92 11.75
C SER A 551 -36.25 -19.68 12.63
N THR A 552 -35.39 -20.50 12.03
CA THR A 552 -34.29 -21.20 12.70
C THR A 552 -32.97 -20.79 12.08
N ILE A 553 -32.06 -20.27 12.92
CA ILE A 553 -30.72 -19.88 12.51
C ILE A 553 -29.82 -21.09 12.52
N GLY A 554 -29.06 -21.28 11.44
CA GLY A 554 -28.00 -22.29 11.39
C GLY A 554 -26.78 -21.77 12.15
N VAL A 555 -26.24 -22.60 13.04
CA VAL A 555 -25.06 -22.27 13.85
C VAL A 555 -24.02 -23.37 13.64
N GLN A 556 -22.87 -23.00 13.10
CA GLN A 556 -21.73 -23.90 12.93
C GLN A 556 -20.52 -23.34 13.66
N ALA A 557 -19.86 -24.14 14.49
CA ALA A 557 -18.57 -23.72 15.07
C ALA A 557 -17.52 -23.57 13.95
N MET A 558 -16.79 -22.47 13.96
CA MET A 558 -15.64 -22.26 13.05
C MET A 558 -14.58 -23.35 13.25
N GLY A 559 -14.37 -23.74 14.50
CA GLY A 559 -13.44 -24.79 14.92
C GLY A 559 -11.97 -24.40 14.73
N TYR A 560 -11.14 -24.81 15.68
CA TYR A 560 -9.70 -24.74 15.49
C TYR A 560 -9.23 -25.89 14.59
N PRO A 561 -8.40 -25.62 13.56
CA PRO A 561 -7.79 -26.68 12.77
C PRO A 561 -6.94 -27.61 13.64
N LEU A 562 -6.95 -28.92 13.34
CA LEU A 562 -6.18 -29.91 14.09
C LEU A 562 -4.68 -29.59 14.14
N TRP A 563 -4.10 -29.16 13.02
CA TRP A 563 -2.69 -28.78 12.94
C TRP A 563 -2.36 -27.65 13.91
N TRP A 564 -3.27 -26.67 14.08
CA TRP A 564 -3.06 -25.53 14.94
C TRP A 564 -3.14 -25.95 16.41
N LEU A 565 -4.14 -26.77 16.76
CA LEU A 565 -4.28 -27.35 18.11
C LEU A 565 -3.04 -28.16 18.52
N GLN A 566 -2.50 -28.97 17.60
CA GLN A 566 -1.27 -29.71 17.83
C GLN A 566 -0.08 -28.78 18.06
N ALA A 567 0.07 -27.76 17.20
CA ALA A 567 1.20 -26.86 17.26
C ALA A 567 1.20 -25.94 18.50
N VAL A 568 0.03 -25.56 19.02
CA VAL A 568 -0.08 -24.79 20.28
C VAL A 568 -0.07 -25.68 21.53
N GLY A 569 0.16 -26.99 21.37
CA GLY A 569 0.28 -27.91 22.50
C GLY A 569 -1.05 -28.19 23.21
N TYR A 570 -2.19 -28.05 22.54
CA TYR A 570 -3.52 -28.32 23.12
C TYR A 570 -3.63 -29.73 23.70
N TYR A 571 -2.94 -30.71 23.08
CA TYR A 571 -2.92 -32.11 23.52
C TYR A 571 -1.79 -32.43 24.51
N ASN A 572 -0.93 -31.46 24.86
CA ASN A 572 0.28 -31.68 25.67
C ASN A 572 0.07 -31.42 27.17
N SER A 573 -1.16 -31.17 27.64
CA SER A 573 -1.41 -31.05 29.09
C SER A 573 -1.30 -32.42 29.75
N SER A 574 -0.16 -32.63 30.43
CA SER A 574 0.01 -33.55 31.55
C SER A 574 -0.86 -33.15 32.75
N THR A 575 -2.18 -33.26 32.58
CA THR A 575 -3.13 -33.52 33.66
C THR A 575 -3.46 -35.00 33.58
N SER A 576 -3.22 -35.72 34.67
CA SER A 576 -3.27 -37.18 34.84
C SER A 576 -4.22 -37.95 33.90
N PRO A 577 -3.85 -39.17 33.47
CA PRO A 577 -4.81 -40.05 32.85
C PRO A 577 -5.98 -40.20 33.82
N ALA A 578 -7.17 -39.75 33.42
CA ALA A 578 -8.37 -40.32 33.99
C ALA A 578 -8.28 -41.81 33.66
N SER A 579 -7.83 -42.57 34.65
CA SER A 579 -7.93 -44.02 34.69
C SER A 579 -9.36 -44.40 34.35
N GLY A 580 -9.58 -44.98 33.17
CA GLY A 580 -10.90 -45.52 32.84
C GLY A 580 -11.26 -45.56 31.36
N SER A 581 -10.67 -46.53 30.66
CA SER A 581 -11.42 -47.53 29.88
C SER A 581 -12.42 -47.04 28.81
N SER A 582 -12.13 -47.34 27.54
CA SER A 582 -12.93 -48.32 26.74
C SER A 582 -12.96 -48.11 25.22
N THR A 583 -12.32 -47.12 24.60
CA THR A 583 -12.47 -46.97 23.14
C THR A 583 -11.57 -47.91 22.33
N VAL A 584 -10.29 -48.07 22.69
CA VAL A 584 -9.37 -48.95 21.92
C VAL A 584 -9.72 -50.44 22.10
N LEU A 585 -10.14 -50.87 23.29
CA LEU A 585 -10.64 -52.24 23.52
C LEU A 585 -12.00 -52.49 22.87
N ALA A 586 -12.87 -51.48 22.77
CA ALA A 586 -14.13 -51.61 22.03
C ALA A 586 -13.89 -51.71 20.52
N THR A 587 -12.95 -50.94 19.95
CA THR A 587 -12.62 -51.03 18.53
C THR A 587 -11.94 -52.36 18.18
N VAL A 588 -10.99 -52.83 19.00
CA VAL A 588 -10.37 -54.15 18.81
C VAL A 588 -11.39 -55.27 19.03
N GLY A 589 -12.23 -55.18 20.06
CA GLY A 589 -13.30 -56.14 20.31
C GLY A 589 -14.33 -56.20 19.18
N TYR A 590 -14.70 -55.06 18.61
CA TYR A 590 -15.63 -54.99 17.47
C TYR A 590 -15.01 -55.55 16.20
N VAL A 591 -13.74 -55.25 15.93
CA VAL A 591 -13.01 -55.83 14.79
C VAL A 591 -12.89 -57.35 14.94
N VAL A 592 -12.54 -57.85 16.12
CA VAL A 592 -12.48 -59.30 16.39
C VAL A 592 -13.85 -59.96 16.27
N LEU A 593 -14.93 -59.32 16.75
CA LEU A 593 -16.30 -59.83 16.61
C LEU A 593 -16.75 -59.87 15.14
N VAL A 594 -16.41 -58.87 14.33
CA VAL A 594 -16.71 -58.86 12.89
C VAL A 594 -15.93 -59.96 12.18
N PHE A 595 -14.64 -60.16 12.48
CA PHE A 595 -13.87 -61.25 11.88
C PHE A 595 -14.32 -62.64 12.34
N LEU A 596 -14.74 -62.79 13.60
CA LEU A 596 -15.35 -64.03 14.10
C LEU A 596 -16.70 -64.30 13.44
N ALA A 597 -17.54 -63.28 13.25
CA ALA A 597 -18.84 -63.42 12.57
C ALA A 597 -18.66 -63.77 11.08
N LEU A 598 -17.68 -63.19 10.40
CA LEU A 598 -17.33 -63.53 9.02
C LEU A 598 -16.73 -64.95 8.93
N GLY A 599 -15.88 -65.34 9.88
CA GLY A 599 -15.35 -66.70 9.98
C GLY A 599 -16.42 -67.75 10.26
N LEU A 600 -17.37 -67.46 11.15
CA LEU A 600 -18.52 -68.32 11.43
C LEU A 600 -19.46 -68.40 10.22
N GLY A 601 -19.72 -67.28 9.55
CA GLY A 601 -20.52 -67.25 8.32
C GLY A 601 -19.89 -68.04 7.17
N PHE A 602 -18.56 -67.98 7.04
CA PHE A 602 -17.81 -68.77 6.07
C PHE A 602 -17.82 -70.28 6.43
N ALA A 603 -17.63 -70.64 7.69
CA ALA A 603 -17.66 -72.02 8.16
C ALA A 603 -19.07 -72.64 8.04
N VAL A 604 -20.12 -71.89 8.38
CA VAL A 604 -21.52 -72.30 8.19
C VAL A 604 -21.83 -72.42 6.70
N GLY A 605 -21.42 -71.45 5.87
CA GLY A 605 -21.58 -71.49 4.41
C GLY A 605 -20.88 -72.67 3.74
N GLN A 606 -19.68 -73.05 4.19
CA GLN A 606 -18.99 -74.24 3.70
C GLN A 606 -19.67 -75.56 4.13
N HIS A 607 -20.39 -75.55 5.26
CA HIS A 607 -21.22 -76.69 5.66
C HIS A 607 -22.53 -76.78 4.85
N SER A 608 -23.11 -75.64 4.43
CA SER A 608 -24.33 -75.62 3.60
C SER A 608 -24.10 -76.03 2.14
N ILE A 609 -22.87 -75.90 1.63
CA ILE A 609 -22.52 -76.23 0.23
C ILE A 609 -22.31 -77.74 0.01
N ARG A 610 -22.32 -78.58 1.06
CA ARG A 610 -22.26 -80.04 0.91
C ARG A 610 -23.60 -80.74 0.65
N LEU A 611 -24.71 -80.00 0.57
CA LEU A 611 -26.03 -80.57 0.30
C LEU A 611 -26.83 -79.69 -0.68
N LYS A 612 -26.61 -79.88 -1.98
CA LYS A 612 -27.64 -80.08 -3.02
C LYS A 612 -27.02 -79.96 -4.41
N GLY A 613 -27.26 -81.00 -5.21
CA GLY A 613 -26.71 -81.19 -6.53
C GLY A 613 -27.24 -80.21 -7.59
N TYR A 614 -26.42 -80.11 -8.63
CA TYR A 614 -26.68 -79.45 -9.90
C TYR A 614 -27.99 -79.93 -10.57
N ALA A 615 -28.71 -79.00 -11.19
CA ALA A 615 -29.55 -79.26 -12.34
C ALA A 615 -29.21 -78.26 -13.45
N PHE A 616 -28.58 -78.78 -14.50
CA PHE A 616 -28.44 -78.13 -15.81
C PHE A 616 -29.81 -78.11 -16.50
N ILE A 617 -30.18 -76.98 -17.10
CA ILE A 617 -31.21 -76.92 -18.16
C ILE A 617 -30.51 -76.39 -19.41
N LYS A 618 -30.69 -77.12 -20.52
CA LYS A 618 -30.20 -76.84 -21.87
C LYS A 618 -30.81 -75.58 -22.46
#